data_AF-A0AAV5RME9-F1
#
_entry.id   AF-A0AAV5RME9-F1
#
_cell.length_a   1.000
_cell.length_b   1.000
_cell.length_c   1.000
_cell.angle_alpha   90.00
_cell.angle_beta   90.00
_cell.angle_gamma   90.00
#
_symmetry.space_group_name_H-M   'P 1'
#
loop_
_entity.id
_entity.type
_entity.pdbx_description
1 polymer ?
#
loop_
_entity_poly.entity_id
_entity_poly.type
_entity_poly.pdbx_seq_one_letter_code
_entity_poly.pdbx_strand_id
1 'polypeptide(L)'
;MSINYKGRELLSANSCGDGELIAEFLNTSRKASDDNIKNMLGQASCAEVVATVGNEWARRKQVLDFCKNVAAGNNSNSNTKPSNADPQQIASAVSTNISALSEHARDPISFPQTGTDPRLDAYTARDEIQKNRNGPTSMNFSWISTENITEDIIRDSTTQIVRDRCGYNF
;
A
#
# COMPACT_ATOMS: atom_id res chain seq x y z
N MET A 1 4.41 15.83 10.21
CA MET A 1 3.75 15.03 11.28
C MET A 1 4.49 13.72 11.37
N SER A 2 5.18 13.44 12.47
CA SER A 2 5.94 12.20 12.67
C SER A 2 5.01 11.07 13.12
N ILE A 3 5.10 9.90 12.50
CA ILE A 3 4.42 8.68 12.98
C ILE A 3 5.43 7.83 13.73
N ASN A 4 5.23 7.67 15.03
CA ASN A 4 6.08 6.85 15.88
C ASN A 4 5.36 5.55 16.27
N TYR A 5 6.09 4.44 16.26
CA TYR A 5 5.62 3.14 16.74
C TYR A 5 6.74 2.41 17.47
N LYS A 6 6.46 1.92 18.68
CA LYS A 6 7.44 1.29 19.58
C LYS A 6 8.76 2.09 19.73
N GLY A 7 8.65 3.43 19.81
CA GLY A 7 9.79 4.33 19.97
C GLY A 7 10.62 4.56 18.70
N ARG A 8 10.17 4.07 17.53
CA ARG A 8 10.82 4.29 16.23
C ARG A 8 9.94 5.15 15.32
N GLU A 9 10.57 6.04 14.56
CA GLU A 9 9.89 6.88 13.55
C GLU A 9 9.69 6.08 12.26
N LEU A 10 8.43 5.83 11.91
CA LEU A 10 8.05 5.01 10.75
C LEU A 10 8.26 5.71 9.41
N LEU A 11 8.27 7.05 9.40
CA LEU A 11 8.49 7.86 8.20
C LEU A 11 9.98 8.06 7.95
N SER A 12 10.73 6.95 7.96
CA SER A 12 12.17 6.93 7.70
C SER A 12 12.53 5.81 6.75
N ALA A 13 13.51 6.02 5.88
CA ALA A 13 13.96 5.01 4.93
C ALA A 13 14.42 3.73 5.65
N ASN A 14 15.04 3.88 6.83
CA ASN A 14 15.45 2.77 7.68
C ASN A 14 14.26 1.91 8.13
N SER A 15 13.15 2.54 8.53
CA SER A 15 11.94 1.82 8.93
C SER A 15 11.24 1.13 7.77
N CYS A 16 11.28 1.69 6.56
CA CYS A 16 10.70 1.02 5.38
C CYS A 16 11.48 -0.23 4.96
N GLY A 17 12.77 -0.32 5.30
CA GLY A 17 13.54 -1.56 5.14
C GLY A 17 13.15 -2.66 6.14
N ASP A 18 12.52 -2.29 7.26
CA ASP A 18 12.02 -3.19 8.30
C ASP A 18 10.53 -3.48 8.06
N GLY A 19 10.25 -4.37 7.10
CA GLY A 19 8.88 -4.73 6.72
C GLY A 19 8.08 -5.34 7.89
N GLU A 20 8.74 -5.97 8.86
CA GLU A 20 8.09 -6.53 10.06
C GLU A 20 7.56 -5.41 10.97
N LEU A 21 8.37 -4.38 11.24
CA LEU A 21 7.92 -3.21 12.00
C LEU A 21 6.68 -2.56 11.38
N ILE A 22 6.67 -2.39 10.06
CA ILE A 22 5.54 -1.79 9.36
C ILE A 22 4.32 -2.71 9.43
N ALA A 23 4.47 -4.02 9.22
CA ALA A 23 3.38 -4.98 9.33
C ALA A 23 2.77 -5.01 10.75
N GLU A 24 3.59 -4.96 11.79
CA GLU A 24 3.12 -4.86 13.19
C GLU A 24 2.32 -3.58 13.44
N PHE A 25 2.81 -2.44 12.93
CA PHE A 25 2.09 -1.18 13.01
C PHE A 25 0.74 -1.25 12.30
N LEU A 26 0.69 -1.75 11.06
CA LEU A 26 -0.54 -1.89 10.28
C LEU A 26 -1.54 -2.80 11.00
N ASN A 27 -1.11 -3.95 11.50
CA ASN A 27 -1.95 -4.86 12.28
C ASN A 27 -2.49 -4.21 13.57
N THR A 28 -1.65 -3.45 14.28
CA THR A 28 -2.08 -2.73 15.49
C THR A 28 -3.12 -1.67 15.15
N SER A 29 -2.92 -0.93 14.06
CA SER A 29 -3.84 0.11 13.58
C SER A 29 -5.18 -0.48 13.12
N ARG A 30 -5.17 -1.61 12.41
CA ARG A 30 -6.39 -2.35 12.01
C ARG A 30 -7.18 -2.83 13.22
N LYS A 31 -6.50 -3.37 14.24
CA LYS A 31 -7.15 -3.76 15.51
C LYS A 31 -7.80 -2.59 16.24
N ALA A 32 -7.20 -1.40 16.16
CA ALA A 32 -7.73 -0.20 16.80
C ALA A 32 -8.94 0.40 16.06
N SER A 33 -9.19 -0.01 14.81
CA SER A 33 -10.25 0.53 13.95
C SER A 33 -11.10 -0.59 13.35
N ASP A 34 -10.67 -1.14 12.22
CA ASP A 34 -11.43 -2.07 11.37
C ASP A 34 -11.85 -3.37 12.08
N ASP A 35 -10.93 -4.07 12.75
CA ASP A 35 -11.26 -5.38 13.37
C ASP A 35 -12.24 -5.23 14.54
N ASN A 36 -12.22 -4.07 15.19
CA ASN A 36 -13.05 -3.75 16.34
C ASN A 36 -14.32 -2.95 15.96
N ILE A 37 -14.56 -2.74 14.66
CA ILE A 37 -15.60 -1.81 14.18
C ILE A 37 -17.00 -2.14 14.72
N LYS A 38 -17.34 -3.43 14.80
CA LYS A 38 -18.64 -3.88 15.30
C LYS A 38 -18.84 -3.56 16.78
N ASN A 39 -17.79 -3.67 17.58
CA ASN A 39 -17.84 -3.34 19.00
C ASN A 39 -17.90 -1.81 19.18
N MET A 40 -17.12 -1.06 18.41
CA MET A 40 -17.12 0.40 18.43
C MET A 40 -18.49 0.97 18.10
N LEU A 41 -19.15 0.44 17.06
CA LEU A 41 -20.51 0.83 16.67
C LEU A 41 -21.57 0.51 17.74
N GLY A 42 -21.28 -0.39 18.68
CA GLY A 42 -22.15 -0.69 19.83
C GLY A 42 -21.90 0.22 21.03
N GLN A 43 -20.79 0.96 21.08
CA GLN A 43 -20.33 1.70 22.26
C GLN A 43 -20.21 3.22 22.04
N ALA A 44 -20.00 3.66 20.79
CA ALA A 44 -19.76 5.04 20.43
C ALA A 44 -20.72 5.49 19.32
N SER A 45 -20.82 6.81 19.12
CA SER A 45 -21.62 7.37 18.04
C SER A 45 -20.98 7.10 16.67
N CYS A 46 -21.80 7.01 15.63
CA CYS A 46 -21.32 6.83 14.26
C CYS A 46 -20.26 7.86 13.85
N ALA A 47 -20.41 9.13 14.27
CA ALA A 47 -19.44 10.18 13.96
C ALA A 47 -18.07 9.92 14.62
N GLU A 48 -18.06 9.49 15.88
CA GLU A 48 -16.81 9.14 16.59
C GLU A 48 -16.12 7.93 15.97
N VAL A 49 -16.90 6.91 15.59
CA VAL A 49 -16.37 5.72 14.91
C VAL A 49 -15.76 6.08 13.56
N VAL A 50 -16.48 6.84 12.74
CA VAL A 50 -16.01 7.32 11.42
C VAL A 50 -14.73 8.15 11.56
N ALA A 51 -14.67 9.05 12.54
CA ALA A 51 -13.47 9.84 12.79
C ALA A 51 -12.28 8.97 13.20
N THR A 52 -12.49 7.99 14.07
CA THR A 52 -11.44 7.07 14.54
C THR A 52 -10.90 6.22 13.39
N VAL A 53 -11.79 5.61 12.61
CA VAL A 53 -11.44 4.80 11.44
C VAL A 53 -10.68 5.64 10.40
N GLY A 54 -11.21 6.83 10.06
CA GLY A 54 -10.57 7.73 9.10
C GLY A 54 -9.18 8.17 9.53
N ASN A 55 -8.97 8.45 10.81
CA ASN A 55 -7.65 8.81 11.35
C ASN A 55 -6.65 7.66 11.23
N GLU A 56 -7.05 6.43 11.55
CA GLU A 56 -6.18 5.26 11.41
C GLU A 56 -5.86 4.97 9.93
N TRP A 57 -6.85 5.06 9.04
CA TRP A 57 -6.63 4.92 7.59
C TRP A 57 -5.64 5.96 7.04
N ALA A 58 -5.76 7.22 7.45
CA ALA A 58 -4.85 8.28 7.04
C ALA A 58 -3.40 7.98 7.48
N ARG A 59 -3.21 7.49 8.71
CA ARG A 59 -1.89 7.11 9.23
C ARG A 59 -1.29 5.94 8.45
N ARG A 60 -2.07 4.89 8.19
CA ARG A 60 -1.61 3.73 7.41
C ARG A 60 -1.24 4.12 5.99
N LYS A 61 -2.10 4.90 5.32
CA LYS A 61 -1.83 5.45 3.99
C LYS A 61 -0.54 6.25 3.96
N GLN A 62 -0.32 7.14 4.93
CA GLN A 62 0.89 7.96 4.99
C GLN A 62 2.16 7.10 5.08
N VAL A 63 2.16 6.04 5.89
CA VAL A 63 3.31 5.12 6.02
C VAL A 63 3.53 4.33 4.72
N LEU A 64 2.46 3.77 4.15
CA LEU A 64 2.54 2.98 2.91
C LEU A 64 3.00 3.82 1.71
N ASP A 65 2.44 5.02 1.54
CA ASP A 65 2.83 5.96 0.48
C ASP A 65 4.30 6.40 0.67
N PHE A 66 4.72 6.66 1.91
CA PHE A 66 6.12 6.99 2.20
C PHE A 66 7.05 5.84 1.82
N CYS A 67 6.77 4.61 2.25
CA CYS A 67 7.62 3.47 1.91
C CYS A 67 7.59 3.13 0.41
N LYS A 68 6.46 3.37 -0.28
CA LYS A 68 6.38 3.26 -1.73
C LYS A 68 7.30 4.27 -2.43
N ASN A 69 7.37 5.50 -1.93
CA ASN A 69 8.28 6.52 -2.46
C ASN A 69 9.74 6.16 -2.21
N VAL A 70 10.09 5.67 -1.02
CA VAL A 70 11.44 5.15 -0.71
C VAL A 70 11.80 4.01 -1.66
N ALA A 71 10.87 3.08 -1.90
CA ALA A 71 11.05 1.97 -2.83
C ALA A 71 11.29 2.40 -4.28
N ALA A 72 10.65 3.49 -4.69
CA ALA A 72 10.83 4.09 -6.01
C ALA A 72 12.15 4.89 -6.16
N GLY A 73 12.97 4.99 -5.10
CA GLY A 73 14.17 5.83 -5.09
C GLY A 73 13.88 7.33 -4.98
N ASN A 74 12.61 7.70 -4.75
CA ASN A 74 12.20 9.08 -4.50
C ASN A 74 12.50 9.42 -3.04
N ASN A 75 13.78 9.71 -2.74
CA ASN A 75 14.26 10.13 -1.42
C ASN A 75 13.62 11.47 -1.00
N SER A 76 12.38 11.37 -0.56
CA SER A 76 11.57 12.49 -0.11
C SER A 76 11.81 12.68 1.37
N ASN A 77 12.98 13.20 1.73
CA ASN A 77 13.09 14.05 2.92
C ASN A 77 12.33 15.35 2.61
N SER A 78 11.01 15.26 2.48
CA SER A 78 10.19 16.39 2.06
C SER A 78 9.06 16.57 3.07
N ASN A 79 9.38 17.29 4.14
CA ASN A 79 8.45 18.19 4.82
C ASN A 79 7.99 19.29 3.82
N THR A 80 7.39 18.91 2.69
CA THR A 80 6.76 19.83 1.76
C THR A 80 5.26 19.67 1.89
N LYS A 81 4.71 20.65 2.60
CA LYS A 81 3.40 21.26 2.36
C LYS A 81 2.89 20.96 0.94
N PRO A 82 1.61 20.56 0.77
CA PRO A 82 1.04 20.41 -0.56
C PRO A 82 1.10 21.76 -1.26
N SER A 83 1.92 21.86 -2.31
CA SER A 83 1.85 22.97 -3.25
C SER A 83 0.58 22.78 -4.07
N ASN A 84 -0.30 23.77 -4.03
CA ASN A 84 -1.47 23.87 -4.88
C ASN A 84 -1.07 23.62 -6.34
N ALA A 85 -1.44 22.46 -6.88
CA ALA A 85 -1.35 22.18 -8.30
C ALA A 85 -2.65 22.61 -8.96
N ASP A 86 -2.52 23.43 -9.99
CA ASP A 86 -3.62 23.98 -10.80
C ASP A 86 -4.57 22.88 -11.32
N PRO A 87 -5.90 23.07 -11.30
CA PRO A 87 -6.88 22.09 -11.75
C PRO A 87 -6.83 21.71 -13.24
N GLN A 88 -5.99 22.35 -14.06
CA GLN A 88 -5.96 22.10 -15.51
C GLN A 88 -4.95 21.04 -15.97
N GLN A 89 -4.06 20.54 -15.12
CA GLN A 89 -3.06 19.53 -15.53
C GLN A 89 -3.50 18.07 -15.30
N ILE A 90 -4.64 17.84 -14.65
CA ILE A 90 -5.13 16.50 -14.30
C ILE A 90 -5.86 15.84 -15.50
N ALA A 91 -6.47 16.65 -16.38
CA ALA A 91 -7.25 16.14 -17.51
C ALA A 91 -6.40 15.49 -18.62
N SER A 92 -5.17 15.98 -18.85
CA SER A 92 -4.29 15.44 -19.90
C SER A 92 -3.56 14.16 -19.50
N ALA A 93 -3.43 13.86 -18.20
CA ALA A 93 -2.79 12.63 -17.72
C ALA A 93 -3.75 11.42 -17.63
N VAL A 94 -5.07 11.68 -17.63
CA VAL A 94 -6.09 10.61 -17.61
C VAL A 94 -6.41 10.11 -19.01
N SER A 95 -6.37 10.97 -20.04
CA SER A 95 -6.62 10.56 -21.43
C SER A 95 -5.53 9.67 -22.03
N THR A 96 -4.26 9.85 -21.65
CA THR A 96 -3.15 9.01 -22.14
C THR A 96 -3.14 7.61 -21.52
N ASN A 97 -3.64 7.44 -20.29
CA ASN A 97 -3.66 6.13 -19.63
C ASN A 97 -4.81 5.22 -20.11
N ILE A 98 -5.94 5.77 -20.56
CA ILE A 98 -7.07 4.96 -21.03
C ILE A 98 -6.82 4.41 -22.44
N SER A 99 -6.13 5.17 -23.30
CA SER A 99 -5.72 4.69 -24.63
C SER A 99 -4.64 3.61 -24.55
N ALA A 100 -3.74 3.67 -23.55
CA ALA A 100 -2.69 2.67 -23.35
C ALA A 100 -3.23 1.31 -22.83
N LEU A 101 -4.33 1.29 -22.08
CA LEU A 101 -4.95 0.04 -21.61
C LEU A 101 -5.70 -0.73 -22.72
N SER A 102 -6.15 -0.05 -23.78
CA SER A 102 -6.90 -0.69 -24.87
C SER A 102 -6.02 -1.30 -25.95
N GLU A 103 -4.72 -0.98 -25.99
CA GLU A 103 -3.81 -1.44 -27.04
C GLU A 103 -3.05 -2.73 -26.66
N HIS A 104 -2.88 -3.00 -25.36
CA HIS A 104 -2.18 -4.21 -24.86
C HIS A 104 -3.03 -5.49 -24.82
N ALA A 105 -4.32 -5.44 -25.18
CA ALA A 105 -5.17 -6.64 -25.19
C ALA A 105 -4.88 -7.58 -26.39
N ARG A 106 -3.95 -7.22 -27.28
CA ARG A 106 -3.57 -8.01 -28.46
C ARG A 106 -2.06 -8.19 -28.66
N ASP A 107 -1.24 -7.84 -27.68
CA ASP A 107 0.16 -8.20 -27.76
C ASP A 107 0.32 -9.71 -27.56
N PRO A 108 1.03 -10.43 -28.45
CA PRO A 108 1.39 -11.81 -28.18
C PRO A 108 2.15 -11.84 -26.87
N ILE A 109 1.71 -12.68 -25.92
CA ILE A 109 2.39 -12.89 -24.65
C ILE A 109 3.81 -13.35 -24.95
N SER A 110 4.75 -12.40 -24.98
CA SER A 110 6.16 -12.70 -25.03
C SER A 110 6.55 -13.04 -23.61
N PHE A 111 6.55 -14.33 -23.31
CA PHE A 111 7.16 -14.82 -22.08
C PHE A 111 8.62 -14.37 -22.09
N PRO A 112 9.12 -13.75 -20.99
CA PRO A 112 10.53 -13.47 -20.88
C PRO A 112 11.25 -14.81 -21.09
N GLN A 113 12.09 -14.89 -22.13
CA GLN A 113 12.97 -16.03 -22.34
C GLN A 113 14.05 -16.01 -21.25
N THR A 114 13.65 -16.29 -20.02
CA THR A 114 14.57 -16.89 -19.06
C THR A 114 14.99 -18.21 -19.69
N GLY A 115 16.27 -18.38 -19.98
CA GLY A 115 16.83 -19.51 -20.75
C GLY A 115 16.59 -20.90 -20.14
N THR A 116 15.78 -20.99 -19.09
CA THR A 116 15.50 -22.19 -18.34
C THR A 116 13.98 -22.30 -18.15
N ASP A 117 13.35 -23.19 -18.92
CA ASP A 117 11.94 -23.55 -18.73
C ASP A 117 11.80 -24.26 -17.36
N PRO A 118 10.99 -23.74 -16.42
CA PRO A 118 10.80 -24.35 -15.10
C PRO A 118 10.26 -25.79 -15.14
N ARG A 119 9.69 -26.22 -16.27
CA ARG A 119 9.22 -27.60 -16.49
C ARG A 119 10.34 -28.55 -16.86
N LEU A 120 11.42 -28.04 -17.45
CA LEU A 120 12.61 -28.78 -17.86
C LEU A 120 13.63 -28.86 -16.73
N ASP A 121 13.76 -27.80 -15.92
CA ASP A 121 14.63 -27.81 -14.75
C ASP A 121 14.08 -26.93 -13.61
N ALA A 122 13.32 -27.57 -12.71
CA ALA A 122 12.73 -26.93 -11.55
C ALA A 122 13.77 -26.43 -10.53
N TYR A 123 14.98 -27.02 -10.51
CA TYR A 123 16.01 -26.65 -9.55
C TYR A 123 16.78 -25.42 -10.02
N THR A 124 17.13 -25.34 -11.30
CA THR A 124 17.75 -24.14 -11.86
C THR A 124 16.80 -22.93 -11.82
N ALA A 125 15.50 -23.12 -12.10
CA ALA A 125 14.50 -22.06 -11.93
C ALA A 125 14.38 -21.58 -10.48
N ARG A 126 14.45 -22.49 -9.51
CA ARG A 126 14.49 -22.14 -8.07
C ARG A 126 15.75 -21.36 -7.72
N ASP A 127 16.90 -21.78 -8.22
CA ASP A 127 18.18 -21.14 -7.94
C ASP A 127 18.28 -19.75 -8.59
N GLU A 128 17.71 -19.54 -9.77
CA GLU A 128 17.57 -18.22 -10.38
C GLU A 128 16.69 -17.28 -9.54
N ILE A 129 15.55 -17.78 -9.03
CA ILE A 129 14.68 -17.03 -8.11
C ILE A 129 15.43 -16.70 -6.81
N GLN A 130 16.22 -17.63 -6.27
CA GLN A 130 17.01 -17.41 -5.06
C GLN A 130 18.19 -16.46 -5.31
N LYS A 131 18.84 -16.52 -6.47
CA LYS A 131 19.93 -15.63 -6.88
C LYS A 131 19.45 -14.19 -7.06
N ASN A 132 18.24 -14.01 -7.60
CA ASN A 132 17.58 -12.70 -7.68
C ASN A 132 17.10 -12.20 -6.30
N ARG A 133 16.84 -13.09 -5.33
CA ARG A 133 16.58 -12.70 -3.93
C ARG A 133 17.84 -12.25 -3.17
N ASN A 134 19.02 -12.74 -3.57
CA ASN A 134 20.29 -12.53 -2.86
C ASN A 134 21.20 -11.48 -3.52
N GLY A 135 20.68 -10.69 -4.48
CA GLY A 135 21.41 -9.52 -5.00
C GLY A 135 21.72 -8.51 -3.89
N PRO A 136 22.87 -7.80 -3.95
CA PRO A 136 23.21 -6.85 -2.92
C PRO A 136 22.19 -5.71 -2.95
N THR A 137 21.51 -5.47 -1.83
CA THR A 137 20.72 -4.25 -1.55
C THR A 137 19.45 -3.99 -2.40
N SER A 138 18.77 -5.00 -2.95
CA SER A 138 17.35 -4.78 -3.29
C SER A 138 16.53 -4.93 -2.02
N MET A 139 16.29 -3.82 -1.31
CA MET A 139 15.23 -3.77 -0.29
C MET A 139 13.97 -4.37 -0.92
N ASN A 140 13.56 -5.55 -0.44
CA ASN A 140 12.47 -6.29 -1.04
C ASN A 140 11.15 -5.62 -0.67
N PHE A 141 10.76 -4.61 -1.44
CA PHE A 141 9.53 -3.83 -1.23
C PHE A 141 8.27 -4.48 -1.81
N SER A 142 8.34 -5.76 -2.23
CA SER A 142 7.16 -6.49 -2.72
C SER A 142 6.03 -6.54 -1.69
N TRP A 143 6.37 -6.53 -0.40
CA TRP A 143 5.39 -6.49 0.70
C TRP A 143 4.48 -5.27 0.64
N ILE A 144 4.95 -4.11 0.15
CA ILE A 144 4.16 -2.87 0.06
C ILE A 144 2.97 -3.07 -0.87
N SER A 145 3.16 -3.79 -1.98
CA SER A 145 2.07 -4.06 -2.93
C SER A 145 0.98 -4.93 -2.30
N THR A 146 1.38 -5.98 -1.57
CA THR A 146 0.48 -6.87 -0.84
C THR A 146 -0.28 -6.12 0.26
N GLU A 147 0.39 -5.26 1.01
CA GLU A 147 -0.24 -4.46 2.06
C GLU A 147 -1.24 -3.44 1.49
N ASN A 148 -0.94 -2.81 0.34
CA ASN A 148 -1.91 -1.92 -0.31
C ASN A 148 -3.19 -2.65 -0.72
N ILE A 149 -3.06 -3.82 -1.35
CA ILE A 149 -4.23 -4.65 -1.72
C ILE A 149 -5.03 -5.03 -0.46
N THR A 150 -4.33 -5.39 0.61
CA THR A 150 -4.96 -5.73 1.89
C THR A 150 -5.71 -4.54 2.48
N GLU A 151 -5.13 -3.35 2.45
CA GLU A 151 -5.79 -2.12 2.90
C GLU A 151 -7.03 -1.80 2.07
N ASP A 152 -6.99 -1.94 0.75
CA ASP A 152 -8.16 -1.69 -0.11
C ASP A 152 -9.34 -2.62 0.25
N ILE A 153 -9.06 -3.92 0.41
CA ILE A 153 -10.07 -4.91 0.82
C ILE A 153 -10.67 -4.56 2.19
N ILE A 154 -9.82 -4.19 3.16
CA ILE A 154 -10.26 -3.85 4.51
C ILE A 154 -11.11 -2.58 4.48
N ARG A 155 -10.68 -1.54 3.75
CA ARG A 155 -11.41 -0.27 3.64
C ARG A 155 -12.79 -0.48 3.02
N ASP A 156 -12.88 -1.28 1.96
CA ASP A 156 -14.15 -1.62 1.35
C ASP A 156 -15.08 -2.35 2.33
N SER A 157 -14.55 -3.35 3.05
CA SER A 157 -15.32 -4.10 4.05
C SER A 157 -15.82 -3.21 5.19
N THR A 158 -14.94 -2.41 5.78
CA THR A 158 -15.29 -1.49 6.88
C THR A 158 -16.26 -0.42 6.41
N THR A 159 -16.09 0.13 5.20
CA THR A 159 -17.03 1.11 4.61
C THR A 159 -18.42 0.51 4.47
N GLN A 160 -18.54 -0.73 4.01
CA GLN A 160 -19.84 -1.41 3.92
C GLN A 160 -20.49 -1.53 5.30
N ILE A 161 -19.75 -1.96 6.32
CA ILE A 161 -20.29 -2.10 7.69
C ILE A 161 -20.77 -0.75 8.24
N VAL A 162 -19.95 0.30 8.08
CA VAL A 162 -20.28 1.65 8.56
C VAL A 162 -21.46 2.21 7.77
N ARG A 163 -21.51 2.03 6.46
CA ARG A 163 -22.63 2.45 5.63
C ARG A 163 -23.93 1.78 6.04
N ASP A 164 -23.92 0.47 6.24
CA ASP A 164 -25.12 -0.30 6.58
C ASP A 164 -25.67 0.06 7.97
N ARG A 165 -24.80 0.45 8.91
CA ARG A 165 -25.19 0.82 10.28
C ARG A 165 -25.47 2.30 10.48
N CYS A 166 -24.71 3.17 9.82
CA CYS A 166 -24.68 4.59 10.08
C CYS A 166 -25.12 5.45 8.88
N GLY A 167 -25.26 4.88 7.69
CA GLY A 167 -25.59 5.61 6.46
C GLY A 167 -24.47 6.51 5.91
N TYR A 168 -23.24 6.37 6.42
CA TYR A 168 -22.07 7.13 5.95
C TYR A 168 -21.44 6.49 4.71
N ASN A 169 -20.80 7.33 3.88
CA ASN A 169 -19.93 6.90 2.80
C ASN A 169 -18.60 7.67 2.94
N PHE A 170 -17.47 6.97 2.80
CA PHE A 170 -16.13 7.54 2.92
C PHE A 170 -15.60 8.08 1.59
#